data_AF-X1SG19-F1
#
_entry.id   AF-X1SG19-F1
#
_cell.length_a   1.000
_cell.length_b   1.000
_cell.length_c   1.000
_cell.angle_alpha   90.00
_cell.angle_beta   90.00
_cell.angle_gamma   90.00
#
_symmetry.space_group_name_H-M   'P 1'
#
loop_
_entity.id
_entity.type
_entity.pdbx_description
1 polymer ?
#
loop_
_entity_poly.entity_id
_entity_poly.type
_entity_poly.pdbx_seq_one_letter_code
_entity_poly.pdbx_strand_id
1 'polypeptide(L)'
;MRKVTIDPITRLEGHGKIEIFLNDKGDVEKAYLQVPELRGFEKFCEGRPAEEMPRITTMICGVCPTAHHVASTKALDDLFKVEPTSTAKKIRELMYCAFQAEDHILHFFFLGGPDFVVGPQAPAGERNILGVIAKAGLETGGKVIEVRKRLRNILRAIGGKPVMPSCGLPGGVSKAITEDERKEFIESAEYAVDFSKFALGLFDDIVLKNKDYVDLVTGDIYKHRTYYMGMVDENNKVNFYDGKIRVVDPNGKEFAKFKPQEYLDHIREHVEPW
;
A
#
# COMPACT_ATOMS: atom_id res chain seq x y z
N MET A 1 17.18 -29.14 18.99
CA MET A 1 16.25 -28.09 18.49
C MET A 1 15.96 -28.33 17.01
N ARG A 2 14.71 -28.67 16.68
CA ARG A 2 14.26 -28.88 15.29
C ARG A 2 13.81 -27.54 14.71
N LYS A 3 14.09 -27.29 13.44
CA LYS A 3 13.75 -26.04 12.74
C LYS A 3 12.80 -26.30 11.58
N VAL A 4 11.77 -25.48 11.44
CA VAL A 4 10.87 -25.43 10.29
C VAL A 4 11.03 -24.07 9.61
N THR A 5 11.25 -24.06 8.31
CA THR A 5 11.52 -22.85 7.54
C THR A 5 10.46 -22.69 6.46
N ILE A 6 9.87 -21.50 6.37
CA ILE A 6 9.02 -21.07 5.24
C ILE A 6 9.83 -20.04 4.46
N ASP A 7 10.41 -20.46 3.35
CA ASP A 7 11.27 -19.64 2.49
C ASP A 7 11.08 -20.03 1.00
N PRO A 8 10.62 -19.10 0.14
CA PRO A 8 10.18 -17.74 0.47
C PRO A 8 8.75 -17.73 1.05
N ILE A 9 8.41 -16.67 1.77
CA ILE A 9 6.99 -16.31 1.94
C ILE A 9 6.47 -15.84 0.56
N THR A 10 5.38 -16.43 0.10
CA THR A 10 4.84 -16.18 -1.25
C THR A 10 3.70 -15.15 -1.23
N ARG A 11 3.44 -14.53 -2.39
CA ARG A 11 2.40 -13.49 -2.58
C ARG A 11 2.57 -12.27 -1.66
N LEU A 12 3.80 -11.82 -1.51
CA LEU A 12 4.17 -10.53 -0.92
C LEU A 12 5.08 -9.75 -1.88
N GLU A 13 5.28 -8.47 -1.61
CA GLU A 13 6.31 -7.65 -2.26
C GLU A 13 7.62 -7.70 -1.46
N GLY A 14 8.75 -7.93 -2.14
CA GLY A 14 10.06 -8.07 -1.52
C GLY A 14 10.42 -9.50 -1.12
N HIS A 15 11.37 -9.63 -0.19
CA HIS A 15 11.86 -10.90 0.32
C HIS A 15 11.50 -11.06 1.79
N GLY A 16 10.96 -12.22 2.15
CA GLY A 16 10.68 -12.56 3.54
C GLY A 16 10.75 -14.06 3.77
N LYS A 17 11.16 -14.47 4.95
CA LYS A 17 11.13 -15.86 5.40
C LYS A 17 10.70 -15.97 6.85
N ILE A 18 10.10 -17.11 7.21
CA ILE A 18 9.69 -17.41 8.58
C ILE A 18 10.52 -18.59 9.08
N GLU A 19 11.18 -18.41 10.22
CA GLU A 19 11.92 -19.47 10.91
C GLU A 19 11.19 -19.83 12.20
N ILE A 20 10.82 -21.10 12.35
CA ILE A 20 10.08 -21.63 13.50
C ILE A 20 10.95 -22.68 14.18
N PHE A 21 11.25 -22.45 15.46
CA PHE A 21 12.11 -23.30 16.27
C PHE A 21 11.25 -24.11 17.24
N LEU A 22 11.46 -25.43 17.24
CA LEU A 22 10.72 -26.37 18.09
C LEU A 22 11.59 -26.87 19.24
N ASN A 23 10.98 -26.98 20.42
CA ASN A 23 11.58 -27.62 21.59
C ASN A 23 11.64 -29.16 21.42
N ASP A 24 12.22 -29.85 22.40
CA ASP A 24 12.39 -31.31 22.34
C ASP A 24 11.07 -32.10 22.40
N LYS A 25 9.96 -31.48 22.83
CA LYS A 25 8.60 -32.06 22.79
C LYS A 25 7.91 -31.87 21.44
N GLY A 26 8.48 -31.05 20.55
CA GLY A 26 7.91 -30.70 19.25
C GLY A 26 7.01 -29.46 19.27
N ASP A 27 6.87 -28.76 20.40
CA ASP A 27 6.10 -27.52 20.48
C ASP A 27 6.92 -26.33 19.95
N VAL A 28 6.25 -25.31 19.42
CA VAL A 28 6.90 -24.06 18.99
C VAL A 28 7.46 -23.31 20.20
N GLU A 29 8.77 -23.11 20.20
CA GLU A 29 9.49 -22.34 21.22
C GLU A 29 9.67 -20.88 20.79
N LYS A 30 10.06 -20.65 19.53
CA LYS A 30 10.25 -19.31 18.95
C LYS A 30 9.85 -19.29 17.48
N ALA A 31 9.38 -18.14 16.99
CA ALA A 31 9.14 -17.89 15.58
C ALA A 31 9.62 -16.49 15.20
N TYR A 32 10.24 -16.35 14.03
CA TYR A 32 10.79 -15.09 13.56
C TYR A 32 10.40 -14.83 12.11
N LEU A 33 9.90 -13.62 11.83
CA LEU A 33 9.84 -13.07 10.48
C LEU A 33 11.18 -12.39 10.18
N GLN A 34 11.81 -12.78 9.09
CA GLN A 34 13.08 -12.19 8.63
C GLN A 34 12.87 -11.56 7.26
N VAL A 35 13.33 -10.32 7.09
CA VAL A 35 13.32 -9.56 5.83
C VAL A 35 14.77 -9.38 5.40
N PRO A 36 15.35 -10.30 4.59
CA PRO A 36 16.79 -10.36 4.33
C PRO A 36 17.25 -9.40 3.22
N GLU A 37 16.68 -8.20 3.13
CA GLU A 37 16.97 -7.24 2.06
C GLU A 37 17.37 -5.87 2.61
N LEU A 38 18.49 -5.33 2.12
CA LEU A 38 18.94 -3.97 2.38
C LEU A 38 19.60 -3.40 1.13
N ARG A 39 19.09 -2.26 0.63
CA ARG A 39 19.65 -1.55 -0.53
C ARG A 39 20.38 -0.24 -0.18
N GLY A 40 20.22 0.27 1.04
CA GLY A 40 20.98 1.42 1.55
C GLY A 40 20.68 2.77 0.87
N PHE A 41 19.42 3.02 0.47
CA PHE A 41 18.99 4.26 -0.18
C PHE A 41 19.39 5.52 0.58
N GLU A 42 19.21 5.51 1.90
CA GLU A 42 19.55 6.65 2.76
C GLU A 42 21.02 7.05 2.62
N LYS A 43 21.92 6.05 2.52
CA LYS A 43 23.37 6.31 2.43
C LYS A 43 23.81 6.70 1.02
N PHE A 44 23.35 6.01 -0.02
CA PHE A 44 23.82 6.31 -1.38
C PHE A 44 23.22 7.58 -1.98
N CYS A 45 22.14 8.10 -1.39
CA CYS A 45 21.56 9.39 -1.77
C CYS A 45 22.38 10.60 -1.29
N GLU A 46 23.26 10.42 -0.30
CA GLU A 46 24.17 11.48 0.15
C GLU A 46 25.04 11.99 -1.01
N GLY A 47 25.15 13.32 -1.14
CA GLY A 47 25.95 13.98 -2.18
C GLY A 47 25.28 14.09 -3.56
N ARG A 48 24.06 13.56 -3.73
CA ARG A 48 23.28 13.73 -4.97
C ARG A 48 22.47 15.04 -4.95
N PRO A 49 22.17 15.62 -6.13
CA PRO A 49 21.21 16.71 -6.22
C PRO A 49 19.84 16.29 -5.66
N ALA A 50 19.24 17.11 -4.80
CA ALA A 50 17.99 16.78 -4.14
C ALA A 50 16.84 16.58 -5.15
N GLU A 51 16.88 17.30 -6.26
CA GLU A 51 15.93 17.25 -7.38
C GLU A 51 15.94 15.91 -8.13
N GLU A 52 16.93 15.05 -7.90
CA GLU A 52 16.93 13.68 -8.39
C GLU A 52 16.10 12.74 -7.50
N MET A 53 15.84 13.10 -6.24
CA MET A 53 15.19 12.21 -5.26
C MET A 53 13.83 11.67 -5.73
N PRO A 54 12.91 12.46 -6.31
CA PRO A 54 11.64 11.92 -6.80
C PRO A 54 11.79 10.87 -7.91
N ARG A 55 12.93 10.82 -8.60
CA ARG A 55 13.23 9.77 -9.58
C ARG A 55 13.93 8.59 -8.91
N ILE A 56 14.87 8.85 -8.00
CA ILE A 56 15.65 7.81 -7.32
C ILE A 56 14.77 6.98 -6.37
N THR A 57 13.99 7.62 -5.51
CA THR A 57 13.22 6.91 -4.46
C THR A 57 12.10 6.04 -5.02
N THR A 58 11.65 6.28 -6.26
CA THR A 58 10.70 5.38 -6.92
C THR A 58 11.27 3.96 -7.07
N MET A 59 12.60 3.82 -7.15
CA MET A 59 13.28 2.52 -7.23
C MET A 59 13.33 1.77 -5.90
N ILE A 60 12.79 2.33 -4.81
CA ILE A 60 12.65 1.62 -3.52
C ILE A 60 11.64 0.48 -3.66
N CYS A 61 10.56 0.65 -4.40
CA CYS A 61 9.56 -0.41 -4.53
C CYS A 61 8.88 -0.35 -5.91
N GLY A 62 8.72 -1.51 -6.55
CA GLY A 62 8.02 -1.62 -7.82
C GLY A 62 6.49 -1.52 -7.69
N VAL A 63 5.96 -1.69 -6.48
CA VAL A 63 4.52 -1.65 -6.17
C VAL A 63 4.09 -0.26 -5.72
N CYS A 64 4.81 0.40 -4.82
CA CYS A 64 4.46 1.75 -4.32
C CYS A 64 5.35 2.92 -4.80
N PRO A 65 5.83 2.97 -6.06
CA PRO A 65 6.75 4.02 -6.49
C PRO A 65 6.10 5.40 -6.52
N THR A 66 4.78 5.49 -6.74
CA THR A 66 4.05 6.77 -6.70
C THR A 66 4.07 7.38 -5.30
N ALA A 67 3.99 6.57 -4.25
CA ALA A 67 4.08 7.06 -2.88
C ALA A 67 5.46 7.65 -2.59
N HIS A 68 6.53 6.95 -2.99
CA HIS A 68 7.90 7.45 -2.87
C HIS A 68 8.14 8.72 -3.70
N HIS A 69 7.57 8.80 -4.91
CA HIS A 69 7.68 9.98 -5.75
C HIS A 69 7.02 11.21 -5.12
N VAL A 70 5.78 11.05 -4.62
CA VAL A 70 5.03 12.13 -3.98
C VAL A 70 5.70 12.54 -2.67
N ALA A 71 6.14 11.59 -1.84
CA ALA A 71 6.86 11.88 -0.60
C ALA A 71 8.15 12.69 -0.87
N SER A 72 8.98 12.25 -1.82
CA SER A 72 10.18 13.00 -2.21
C SER A 72 9.85 14.37 -2.79
N THR A 73 8.80 14.48 -3.60
CA THR A 73 8.39 15.76 -4.18
C THR A 73 7.95 16.75 -3.09
N LYS A 74 7.15 16.30 -2.11
CA LYS A 74 6.76 17.14 -0.95
C LYS A 74 7.97 17.53 -0.10
N ALA A 75 8.94 16.63 0.09
CA ALA A 75 10.19 16.96 0.77
C ALA A 75 10.99 18.05 0.03
N LEU A 76 10.95 18.07 -1.30
CA LEU A 76 11.56 19.15 -2.08
C LEU A 76 10.81 20.47 -1.97
N ASP A 77 9.47 20.45 -1.94
CA ASP A 77 8.70 21.68 -1.67
C ASP A 77 9.13 22.31 -0.34
N ASP A 78 9.26 21.49 0.71
CA ASP A 78 9.73 21.91 2.03
C ASP A 78 11.20 22.39 2.01
N LEU A 79 12.07 21.74 1.24
CA LEU A 79 13.48 22.11 1.11
C LEU A 79 13.65 23.46 0.41
N PHE A 80 12.98 23.65 -0.72
CA PHE A 80 13.05 24.86 -1.53
C PHE A 80 12.14 25.99 -1.05
N LYS A 81 11.33 25.75 -0.01
CA LYS A 81 10.38 26.72 0.56
C LYS A 81 9.39 27.24 -0.48
N VAL A 82 8.90 26.33 -1.33
CA VAL A 82 7.94 26.63 -2.39
C VAL A 82 6.61 25.98 -2.09
N GLU A 83 5.54 26.72 -2.37
CA GLU A 83 4.18 26.24 -2.18
C GLU A 83 3.58 25.86 -3.54
N PRO A 84 3.20 24.60 -3.77
CA PRO A 84 2.58 24.23 -5.03
C PRO A 84 1.22 24.91 -5.20
N THR A 85 0.94 25.35 -6.43
CA THR A 85 -0.37 25.92 -6.78
C THR A 85 -1.50 24.94 -6.46
N SER A 86 -2.72 25.46 -6.23
CA SER A 86 -3.90 24.61 -5.97
C SER A 86 -4.10 23.54 -7.05
N THR A 87 -3.87 23.90 -8.32
CA THR A 87 -3.93 22.97 -9.45
C THR A 87 -2.90 21.86 -9.33
N ALA A 88 -1.64 22.20 -9.04
CA ALA A 88 -0.59 21.19 -8.89
C ALA A 88 -0.85 20.25 -7.72
N LYS A 89 -1.33 20.77 -6.57
CA LYS A 89 -1.74 19.93 -5.42
C LYS A 89 -2.80 18.92 -5.82
N LYS A 90 -3.87 19.37 -6.49
CA LYS A 90 -4.97 18.50 -6.94
C LYS A 90 -4.52 17.44 -7.94
N ILE A 91 -3.59 17.76 -8.84
CA ILE A 91 -3.03 16.78 -9.79
C ILE A 91 -2.22 15.71 -9.04
N ARG A 92 -1.37 16.12 -8.09
CA ARG A 92 -0.58 15.18 -7.28
C ARG A 92 -1.46 14.30 -6.39
N GLU A 93 -2.49 14.88 -5.79
CA GLU A 93 -3.48 14.17 -4.97
C GLU A 93 -4.30 13.19 -5.81
N LEU A 94 -4.77 13.60 -7.00
CA LEU A 94 -5.47 12.73 -7.94
C LEU A 94 -4.61 11.52 -8.32
N MET A 95 -3.33 11.75 -8.66
CA MET A 95 -2.39 10.68 -8.96
C MET A 95 -2.20 9.73 -7.77
N TYR A 96 -2.08 10.28 -6.55
CA TYR A 96 -1.93 9.48 -5.34
C TYR A 96 -3.18 8.64 -5.03
N CYS A 97 -4.37 9.21 -5.17
CA CYS A 97 -5.64 8.50 -4.98
C CYS A 97 -5.84 7.38 -6.03
N ALA A 98 -5.52 7.66 -7.30
CA ALA A 98 -5.57 6.64 -8.35
C ALA A 98 -4.59 5.49 -8.08
N PHE A 99 -3.38 5.82 -7.59
CA PHE A 99 -2.39 4.83 -7.17
C PHE A 99 -2.90 4.00 -5.98
N GLN A 100 -3.43 4.63 -4.93
CA GLN A 100 -3.94 3.96 -3.74
C GLN A 100 -5.04 2.96 -4.10
N ALA A 101 -5.97 3.36 -4.97
CA ALA A 101 -7.03 2.48 -5.46
C ALA A 101 -6.46 1.29 -6.25
N GLU A 102 -5.52 1.52 -7.17
CA GLU A 102 -4.92 0.46 -7.99
C GLU A 102 -4.14 -0.54 -7.14
N ASP A 103 -3.39 -0.05 -6.17
CA ASP A 103 -2.57 -0.83 -5.25
C ASP A 103 -3.44 -1.72 -4.34
N HIS A 104 -4.54 -1.18 -3.79
CA HIS A 104 -5.48 -1.97 -2.98
C HIS A 104 -6.19 -3.04 -3.80
N ILE A 105 -6.56 -2.74 -5.05
CA ILE A 105 -7.13 -3.73 -5.97
C ILE A 105 -6.09 -4.81 -6.29
N LEU A 106 -4.83 -4.43 -6.55
CA LEU A 106 -3.73 -5.37 -6.76
C LEU A 106 -3.58 -6.29 -5.54
N HIS A 107 -3.42 -5.73 -4.34
CA HIS A 107 -3.24 -6.51 -3.13
C HIS A 107 -4.41 -7.47 -2.89
N PHE A 108 -5.65 -6.97 -2.96
CA PHE A 108 -6.82 -7.80 -2.71
C PHE A 108 -6.93 -8.96 -3.70
N PHE A 109 -6.86 -8.73 -5.02
CA PHE A 109 -7.11 -9.82 -5.98
C PHE A 109 -5.90 -10.72 -6.25
N PHE A 110 -4.68 -10.17 -6.21
CA PHE A 110 -3.47 -10.91 -6.62
C PHE A 110 -2.69 -11.48 -5.43
N LEU A 111 -2.77 -10.84 -4.26
CA LEU A 111 -1.94 -11.19 -3.10
C LEU A 111 -2.76 -11.83 -1.98
N GLY A 112 -3.57 -11.06 -1.25
CA GLY A 112 -4.28 -11.53 -0.05
C GLY A 112 -5.56 -12.31 -0.33
N GLY A 113 -6.34 -11.92 -1.34
CA GLY A 113 -7.63 -12.52 -1.66
C GLY A 113 -7.60 -14.01 -2.02
N PRO A 114 -6.58 -14.58 -2.68
CA PRO A 114 -6.51 -16.01 -2.93
C PRO A 114 -6.66 -16.88 -1.68
N ASP A 115 -6.18 -16.43 -0.50
CA ASP A 115 -6.33 -17.20 0.76
C ASP A 115 -7.79 -17.27 1.21
N PHE A 116 -8.61 -16.27 0.89
CA PHE A 116 -10.01 -16.22 1.28
C PHE A 116 -10.95 -16.77 0.19
N VAL A 117 -10.74 -16.36 -1.06
CA VAL A 117 -11.59 -16.68 -2.21
C VAL A 117 -11.42 -18.12 -2.67
N VAL A 118 -10.18 -18.62 -2.71
CA VAL A 118 -9.91 -20.02 -3.07
C VAL A 118 -9.94 -20.89 -1.82
N GLY A 119 -9.40 -20.35 -0.71
CA GLY A 119 -9.45 -20.92 0.63
C GLY A 119 -8.08 -21.32 1.16
N PRO A 120 -7.87 -21.29 2.48
CA PRO A 120 -6.56 -21.48 3.09
C PRO A 120 -6.04 -22.93 2.94
N GLN A 121 -6.94 -23.90 2.75
CA GLN A 121 -6.61 -25.31 2.55
C GLN A 121 -6.55 -25.72 1.06
N ALA A 122 -6.72 -24.77 0.13
CA ALA A 122 -6.65 -25.06 -1.29
C ALA A 122 -5.24 -25.52 -1.70
N PRO A 123 -5.11 -26.38 -2.73
CA PRO A 123 -3.81 -26.75 -3.28
C PRO A 123 -2.98 -25.52 -3.66
N ALA A 124 -1.66 -25.55 -3.40
CA ALA A 124 -0.78 -24.42 -3.66
C ALA A 124 -0.81 -23.95 -5.13
N GLY A 125 -1.00 -24.88 -6.08
CA GLY A 125 -1.13 -24.58 -7.51
C GLY A 125 -2.41 -23.82 -7.88
N GLU A 126 -3.43 -23.82 -7.02
CA GLU A 126 -4.71 -23.13 -7.21
C GLU A 126 -4.81 -21.85 -6.38
N ARG A 127 -4.11 -21.75 -5.25
CA ARG A 127 -4.20 -20.61 -4.31
C ARG A 127 -3.41 -19.38 -4.79
N ASN A 128 -3.82 -18.86 -5.94
CA ASN A 128 -3.28 -17.70 -6.64
C ASN A 128 -4.38 -17.02 -7.48
N ILE A 129 -4.02 -16.00 -8.26
CA ILE A 129 -4.97 -15.23 -9.08
C ILE A 129 -5.76 -16.10 -10.07
N LEU A 130 -5.20 -17.18 -10.60
CA LEU A 130 -5.93 -18.05 -11.52
C LEU A 130 -7.04 -18.82 -10.80
N GLY A 131 -6.80 -19.27 -9.57
CA GLY A 131 -7.85 -19.86 -8.74
C GLY A 131 -8.92 -18.86 -8.33
N VAL A 132 -8.53 -17.61 -8.06
CA VAL A 132 -9.50 -16.52 -7.83
C VAL A 132 -10.41 -16.35 -9.05
N ILE A 133 -9.84 -16.32 -10.26
CA ILE A 133 -10.63 -16.24 -11.50
C ILE A 133 -11.49 -17.49 -11.70
N ALA A 134 -10.98 -18.68 -11.40
CA ALA A 134 -11.75 -19.92 -11.52
C ALA A 134 -12.97 -19.94 -10.57
N LYS A 135 -12.82 -19.37 -9.36
CA LYS A 135 -13.90 -19.27 -8.36
C LYS A 135 -14.87 -18.11 -8.63
N ALA A 136 -14.36 -16.94 -9.01
CA ALA A 136 -15.14 -15.73 -9.19
C ALA A 136 -15.66 -15.52 -10.63
N GLY A 137 -15.20 -16.32 -11.57
CA GLY A 137 -15.58 -16.28 -12.98
C GLY A 137 -14.72 -15.34 -13.85
N LEU A 138 -14.67 -15.63 -15.15
CA LEU A 138 -13.93 -14.85 -16.15
C LEU A 138 -14.40 -13.39 -16.25
N GLU A 139 -15.70 -13.14 -16.04
CA GLU A 139 -16.25 -11.78 -16.02
C GLU A 139 -15.61 -10.94 -14.90
N THR A 140 -15.50 -11.49 -13.69
CA THR A 140 -14.84 -10.84 -12.55
C THR A 140 -13.37 -10.57 -12.86
N GLY A 141 -12.67 -11.56 -13.43
CA GLY A 141 -11.29 -11.38 -13.88
C GLY A 141 -11.14 -10.23 -14.90
N GLY A 142 -12.08 -10.14 -15.85
CA GLY A 142 -12.13 -9.05 -16.82
C GLY A 142 -12.30 -7.67 -16.17
N LYS A 143 -13.23 -7.55 -15.20
CA LYS A 143 -13.44 -6.31 -14.43
C LYS A 143 -12.21 -5.89 -13.64
N VAL A 144 -11.50 -6.84 -13.01
CA VAL A 144 -10.24 -6.57 -12.27
C VAL A 144 -9.17 -6.02 -13.20
N ILE A 145 -8.99 -6.61 -14.39
CA ILE A 145 -8.01 -6.12 -15.37
C ILE A 145 -8.40 -4.73 -15.88
N GLU A 146 -9.68 -4.50 -16.17
CA GLU A 146 -10.18 -3.25 -16.71
C GLU A 146 -10.03 -2.08 -15.72
N VAL A 147 -10.42 -2.26 -14.45
CA VAL A 147 -10.25 -1.19 -13.44
C VAL A 147 -8.78 -0.82 -13.26
N ARG A 148 -7.88 -1.82 -13.22
CA ARG A 148 -6.45 -1.58 -13.07
C ARG A 148 -5.87 -0.88 -14.29
N LYS A 149 -6.30 -1.26 -15.50
CA LYS A 149 -5.92 -0.59 -16.75
C LYS A 149 -6.34 0.89 -16.74
N ARG A 150 -7.57 1.20 -16.34
CA ARG A 150 -8.08 2.58 -16.24
C ARG A 150 -7.29 3.41 -15.23
N LEU A 151 -7.08 2.90 -14.02
CA LEU A 151 -6.29 3.59 -12.99
C LEU A 151 -4.83 3.78 -13.43
N ARG A 152 -4.21 2.77 -14.06
CA ARG A 152 -2.86 2.90 -14.63
C ARG A 152 -2.78 3.87 -15.81
N ASN A 153 -3.85 4.07 -16.56
CA ASN A 153 -3.91 5.09 -17.60
C ASN A 153 -3.88 6.50 -16.99
N ILE A 154 -4.60 6.75 -15.88
CA ILE A 154 -4.50 8.00 -15.11
C ILE A 154 -3.05 8.22 -14.65
N LEU A 155 -2.43 7.21 -14.03
CA LEU A 155 -1.04 7.28 -13.58
C LEU A 155 -0.07 7.57 -14.72
N ARG A 156 -0.26 6.93 -15.89
CA ARG A 156 0.56 7.19 -17.08
C ARG A 156 0.38 8.61 -17.60
N ALA A 157 -0.86 9.10 -17.69
CA ALA A 157 -1.16 10.42 -18.22
C ALA A 157 -0.57 11.54 -17.34
N ILE A 158 -0.62 11.39 -16.02
CA ILE A 158 -0.07 12.35 -15.06
C ILE A 158 1.45 12.17 -14.90
N GLY A 159 1.90 10.95 -14.62
CA GLY A 159 3.28 10.62 -14.25
C GLY A 159 4.25 10.41 -15.42
N GLY A 160 3.73 10.34 -16.65
CA GLY A 160 4.45 9.99 -17.88
C GLY A 160 4.62 8.47 -18.09
N LYS A 161 4.51 7.68 -17.02
CA LYS A 161 4.64 6.21 -17.01
C LYS A 161 3.64 5.62 -16.02
N PRO A 162 3.13 4.39 -16.26
CA PRO A 162 2.21 3.74 -15.33
C PRO A 162 2.87 3.35 -14.00
N VAL A 163 4.21 3.24 -13.98
CA VAL A 163 5.06 2.89 -12.84
C VAL A 163 6.28 3.80 -12.91
N MET A 164 6.85 4.19 -11.76
CA MET A 164 7.99 5.13 -11.66
C MET A 164 7.67 6.51 -12.28
N PRO A 165 6.71 7.26 -11.69
CA PRO A 165 6.34 8.57 -12.20
C PRO A 165 7.50 9.58 -12.12
N SER A 166 7.41 10.63 -12.95
CA SER A 166 8.47 11.64 -13.10
C SER A 166 7.93 13.07 -13.19
N CYS A 167 6.69 13.29 -12.76
CA CYS A 167 5.98 14.56 -12.96
C CYS A 167 6.12 15.56 -11.81
N GLY A 168 6.44 15.10 -10.61
CA GLY A 168 6.63 15.93 -9.42
C GLY A 168 7.91 16.75 -9.53
N LEU A 169 7.75 18.06 -9.38
CA LEU A 169 8.82 19.06 -9.34
C LEU A 169 8.63 19.94 -8.10
N PRO A 170 9.69 20.53 -7.54
CA PRO A 170 9.54 21.54 -6.48
C PRO A 170 8.57 22.63 -6.93
N GLY A 171 7.52 22.88 -6.14
CA GLY A 171 6.50 23.89 -6.41
C GLY A 171 5.43 23.48 -7.43
N GLY A 172 5.44 22.26 -7.97
CA GLY A 172 4.32 21.81 -8.80
C GLY A 172 4.45 20.48 -9.51
N VAL A 173 3.98 20.46 -10.76
CA VAL A 173 3.95 19.31 -11.65
C VAL A 173 4.46 19.70 -13.04
N SER A 174 5.04 18.77 -13.78
CA SER A 174 5.65 19.02 -15.09
C SER A 174 4.64 19.27 -16.22
N LYS A 175 3.38 18.89 -16.05
CA LYS A 175 2.34 18.98 -17.09
C LYS A 175 0.96 19.26 -16.47
N ALA A 176 0.15 20.05 -17.17
CA ALA A 176 -1.27 20.27 -16.87
C ALA A 176 -2.16 19.15 -17.45
N ILE A 177 -3.33 18.94 -16.85
CA ILE A 177 -4.32 17.98 -17.36
C ILE A 177 -5.19 18.67 -18.42
N THR A 178 -5.34 18.04 -19.57
CA THR A 178 -6.23 18.54 -20.64
C THR A 178 -7.69 18.28 -20.28
N GLU A 179 -8.62 18.98 -20.93
CA GLU A 179 -10.06 18.75 -20.70
C GLU A 179 -10.49 17.34 -21.14
N ASP A 180 -9.86 16.78 -22.17
CA ASP A 180 -10.14 15.42 -22.63
C ASP A 180 -9.60 14.37 -21.65
N GLU A 181 -8.37 14.55 -21.13
CA GLU A 181 -7.83 13.71 -20.04
C GLU A 181 -8.72 13.78 -18.80
N ARG A 182 -9.19 14.98 -18.44
CA ARG A 182 -10.08 15.19 -17.30
C ARG A 182 -11.39 14.38 -17.44
N LYS A 183 -12.01 14.37 -18.63
CA LYS A 183 -13.23 13.58 -18.88
C LYS A 183 -12.96 12.08 -18.75
N GLU A 184 -11.88 11.59 -19.36
CA GLU A 184 -11.47 10.18 -19.25
C GLU A 184 -11.21 9.76 -17.79
N PHE A 185 -10.62 10.66 -17.00
CA PHE A 185 -10.33 10.41 -15.59
C PHE A 185 -11.59 10.31 -14.74
N ILE A 186 -12.60 11.14 -15.03
CA ILE A 186 -13.91 11.08 -14.35
C ILE A 186 -14.57 9.73 -14.63
N GLU A 187 -14.67 9.32 -15.90
CA GLU A 187 -15.25 8.03 -16.28
C GLU A 187 -14.49 6.86 -15.66
N SER A 188 -13.16 6.95 -15.61
CA SER A 188 -12.30 5.95 -14.97
C SER A 188 -12.49 5.88 -13.46
N ALA A 189 -12.68 7.02 -12.79
CA ALA A 189 -12.92 7.10 -11.37
C ALA A 189 -14.32 6.55 -11.01
N GLU A 190 -15.36 6.90 -11.78
CA GLU A 190 -16.71 6.37 -11.61
C GLU A 190 -16.72 4.83 -11.75
N TYR A 191 -16.05 4.31 -12.80
CA TYR A 191 -15.88 2.87 -12.96
C TYR A 191 -15.15 2.24 -11.78
N ALA A 192 -14.09 2.87 -11.27
CA ALA A 192 -13.34 2.35 -10.12
C ALA A 192 -14.18 2.33 -8.83
N VAL A 193 -15.05 3.33 -8.62
CA VAL A 193 -15.99 3.36 -7.49
C VAL A 193 -16.99 2.21 -7.60
N ASP A 194 -17.60 2.01 -8.76
CA ASP A 194 -18.58 0.94 -8.95
C ASP A 194 -17.94 -0.45 -8.88
N PHE A 195 -16.73 -0.60 -9.43
CA PHE A 195 -15.93 -1.80 -9.23
C PHE A 195 -15.62 -2.05 -7.75
N SER A 196 -15.28 -1.01 -6.99
CA SER A 196 -14.97 -1.15 -5.56
C SER A 196 -16.20 -1.61 -4.76
N LYS A 197 -17.39 -1.08 -5.07
CA LYS A 197 -18.65 -1.56 -4.48
C LYS A 197 -18.90 -3.03 -4.81
N PHE A 198 -18.67 -3.42 -6.07
CA PHE A 198 -18.76 -4.83 -6.49
C PHE A 198 -17.77 -5.73 -5.72
N ALA A 199 -16.51 -5.29 -5.57
CA ALA A 199 -15.49 -6.03 -4.83
C ALA A 199 -15.82 -6.16 -3.34
N LEU A 200 -16.42 -5.13 -2.73
CA LEU A 200 -16.93 -5.19 -1.35
C LEU A 200 -18.07 -6.20 -1.21
N GLY A 201 -18.97 -6.28 -2.19
CA GLY A 201 -20.01 -7.32 -2.22
C GLY A 201 -19.40 -8.73 -2.29
N LEU A 202 -18.39 -8.94 -3.13
CA LEU A 202 -17.65 -10.21 -3.19
C LEU A 202 -17.01 -10.56 -1.84
N PHE A 203 -16.42 -9.58 -1.16
CA PHE A 203 -15.84 -9.78 0.17
C PHE A 203 -16.89 -10.13 1.21
N ASP A 204 -18.05 -9.47 1.19
CA ASP A 204 -19.18 -9.83 2.07
C ASP A 204 -19.63 -11.28 1.84
N ASP A 205 -19.84 -11.65 0.58
CA ASP A 205 -20.34 -12.97 0.19
C ASP A 205 -19.38 -14.11 0.52
N ILE A 206 -18.09 -13.91 0.30
CA ILE A 206 -17.07 -14.96 0.46
C ILE A 206 -16.49 -14.98 1.87
N VAL A 207 -16.23 -13.80 2.45
CA VAL A 207 -15.49 -13.67 3.70
C VAL A 207 -16.43 -13.48 4.88
N LEU A 208 -17.29 -12.47 4.84
CA LEU A 208 -18.11 -12.11 6.01
C LEU A 208 -19.27 -13.07 6.26
N LYS A 209 -19.80 -13.74 5.22
CA LYS A 209 -20.80 -14.81 5.39
C LYS A 209 -20.20 -16.16 5.81
N ASN A 210 -18.88 -16.33 5.72
CA ASN A 210 -18.20 -17.52 6.17
C ASN A 210 -17.81 -17.39 7.65
N LYS A 211 -18.55 -18.06 8.53
CA LYS A 211 -18.32 -18.01 9.97
C LYS A 211 -16.90 -18.43 10.36
N ASP A 212 -16.33 -19.43 9.71
CA ASP A 212 -14.97 -19.89 10.03
C ASP A 212 -13.94 -18.79 9.75
N TYR A 213 -14.13 -18.04 8.65
CA TYR A 213 -13.27 -16.90 8.34
C TYR A 213 -13.49 -15.73 9.29
N VAL A 214 -14.75 -15.40 9.61
CA VAL A 214 -15.05 -14.33 10.58
C VAL A 214 -14.45 -14.66 11.95
N ASP A 215 -14.65 -15.89 12.44
CA ASP A 215 -14.11 -16.34 13.72
C ASP A 215 -12.57 -16.33 13.70
N LEU A 216 -11.94 -16.65 12.56
CA LEU A 216 -10.49 -16.58 12.38
C LEU A 216 -9.96 -15.13 12.42
N VAL A 217 -10.59 -14.19 11.72
CA VAL A 217 -10.11 -12.80 11.61
C VAL A 217 -10.47 -11.95 12.84
N THR A 218 -11.58 -12.26 13.53
CA THR A 218 -12.02 -11.54 14.74
C THR A 218 -11.58 -12.23 16.04
N GLY A 219 -11.15 -13.48 15.97
CA GLY A 219 -10.65 -14.25 17.09
C GLY A 219 -9.31 -13.75 17.62
N ASP A 220 -8.89 -14.31 18.74
CA ASP A 220 -7.68 -13.84 19.44
C ASP A 220 -6.37 -14.27 18.76
N ILE A 221 -6.41 -15.23 17.83
CA ILE A 221 -5.19 -15.83 17.23
C ILE A 221 -4.35 -14.81 16.44
N TYR A 222 -4.99 -13.84 15.79
CA TYR A 222 -4.33 -12.77 15.02
C TYR A 222 -4.52 -11.38 15.66
N LYS A 223 -5.01 -11.33 16.89
CA LYS A 223 -5.36 -10.08 17.55
C LYS A 223 -4.15 -9.50 18.26
N HIS A 224 -3.76 -8.30 17.85
CA HIS A 224 -2.77 -7.49 18.55
C HIS A 224 -3.41 -6.20 19.04
N ARG A 225 -3.17 -5.85 20.32
CA ARG A 225 -3.60 -4.58 20.90
C ARG A 225 -2.45 -3.58 20.82
N THR A 226 -2.45 -2.80 19.75
CA THR A 226 -1.40 -1.80 19.47
C THR A 226 -2.00 -0.40 19.35
N TYR A 227 -1.12 0.60 19.33
CA TYR A 227 -1.49 1.93 18.86
C TYR A 227 -1.73 1.88 17.34
N TYR A 228 -2.56 2.80 16.84
CA TYR A 228 -2.79 2.98 15.40
C TYR A 228 -2.41 4.40 15.00
N MET A 229 -1.68 4.52 13.89
CA MET A 229 -1.21 5.80 13.35
C MET A 229 -1.75 5.98 11.92
N GLY A 230 -2.22 7.17 11.60
CA GLY A 230 -2.70 7.51 10.26
C GLY A 230 -2.74 9.00 10.02
N MET A 231 -2.71 9.41 8.76
CA MET A 231 -2.87 10.81 8.37
C MET A 231 -4.34 11.20 8.39
N VAL A 232 -4.64 12.38 8.92
CA VAL A 232 -5.99 12.93 9.00
C VAL A 232 -6.04 14.39 8.56
N ASP A 233 -7.18 14.77 8.00
CA ASP A 233 -7.51 16.16 7.67
C ASP A 233 -7.85 17.00 8.92
N GLU A 234 -8.26 18.25 8.68
CA GLU A 234 -8.66 19.21 9.71
C GLU A 234 -9.85 18.72 10.55
N ASN A 235 -10.70 17.86 9.97
CA ASN A 235 -11.91 17.29 10.56
C ASN A 235 -11.69 15.88 11.15
N ASN A 236 -10.43 15.45 11.33
CA ASN A 236 -10.06 14.11 11.79
C ASN A 236 -10.57 12.97 10.88
N LYS A 237 -10.81 13.23 9.60
CA LYS A 237 -11.12 12.21 8.60
C LYS A 237 -9.84 11.67 7.98
N VAL A 238 -9.83 10.40 7.60
CA VAL A 238 -8.71 9.77 6.91
C VAL A 238 -8.37 10.59 5.67
N ASN A 239 -7.08 10.92 5.52
CA ASN A 239 -6.53 11.54 4.33
C ASN A 239 -5.22 10.81 3.98
N PHE A 240 -4.94 10.63 2.70
CA PHE A 240 -3.76 9.90 2.23
C PHE A 240 -2.68 10.80 1.62
N TYR A 241 -2.98 12.09 1.38
CA TYR A 241 -2.11 13.01 0.66
C TYR A 241 -1.58 14.14 1.54
N ASP A 242 -2.43 14.79 2.33
CA ASP A 242 -2.04 15.92 3.18
C ASP A 242 -2.81 15.97 4.49
N GLY A 243 -2.15 16.46 5.55
CA GLY A 243 -2.76 16.55 6.87
C GLY A 243 -1.76 16.34 8.01
N LYS A 244 -2.30 16.12 9.21
CA LYS A 244 -1.52 15.77 10.41
C LYS A 244 -1.49 14.27 10.60
N ILE A 245 -0.42 13.77 11.20
CA ILE A 245 -0.36 12.38 11.66
C ILE A 245 -1.06 12.31 13.01
N ARG A 246 -2.03 11.41 13.13
CA ARG A 246 -2.78 11.14 14.37
C ARG A 246 -2.48 9.73 14.83
N VAL A 247 -2.19 9.59 16.12
CA VAL A 247 -1.97 8.32 16.81
C VAL A 247 -3.07 8.13 17.85
N VAL A 248 -3.69 6.96 17.86
CA VAL A 248 -4.66 6.55 18.88
C VAL A 248 -4.14 5.35 19.67
N ASP A 249 -4.52 5.28 20.95
CA ASP A 249 -4.25 4.15 21.82
C ASP A 249 -5.14 2.93 21.46
N PRO A 250 -4.90 1.74 22.07
CA PRO A 250 -5.72 0.55 21.82
C PRO A 250 -7.21 0.66 22.18
N ASN A 251 -7.65 1.77 22.79
CA ASN A 251 -9.06 2.05 23.11
C ASN A 251 -9.64 3.15 22.19
N GLY A 252 -8.86 3.63 21.21
CA GLY A 252 -9.26 4.66 20.25
C GLY A 252 -9.12 6.09 20.77
N LYS A 253 -8.56 6.31 21.96
CA LYS A 253 -8.31 7.65 22.49
C LYS A 253 -7.10 8.26 21.78
N GLU A 254 -7.19 9.53 21.41
CA GLU A 254 -6.06 10.25 20.82
C GLU A 254 -4.88 10.30 21.79
N PHE A 255 -3.74 9.78 21.33
CA PHE A 255 -2.48 9.75 22.06
C PHE A 255 -1.55 10.89 21.60
N ALA A 256 -1.47 11.13 20.28
CA ALA A 256 -0.69 12.21 19.70
C ALA A 256 -1.29 12.71 18.38
N LYS A 257 -1.07 13.99 18.06
CA LYS A 257 -1.40 14.57 16.74
C LYS A 257 -0.38 15.63 16.36
N PHE A 258 0.39 15.39 15.31
CA PHE A 258 1.57 16.20 14.96
C PHE A 258 1.72 16.40 13.44
N LYS A 259 2.51 17.39 13.03
CA LYS A 259 2.83 17.59 11.61
C LYS A 259 3.88 16.57 11.16
N PRO A 260 3.86 16.08 9.91
CA PRO A 260 4.89 15.14 9.42
C PRO A 260 6.33 15.61 9.66
N GLN A 261 6.60 16.91 9.62
CA GLN A 261 7.93 17.48 9.88
C GLN A 261 8.43 17.26 11.32
N GLU A 262 7.53 16.98 12.26
CA GLU A 262 7.81 16.77 13.69
C GLU A 262 7.98 15.27 14.01
N TYR A 263 8.04 14.38 13.00
CA TYR A 263 8.01 12.93 13.23
C TYR A 263 9.15 12.41 14.12
N LEU A 264 10.31 13.08 14.11
CA LEU A 264 11.45 12.74 14.98
C LEU A 264 11.21 13.06 16.45
N ASP A 265 10.14 13.74 16.83
CA ASP A 265 9.77 13.89 18.25
C ASP A 265 8.84 12.76 18.72
N HIS A 266 8.32 11.95 17.77
CA HIS A 266 7.28 10.96 18.02
C HIS A 266 7.66 9.53 17.61
N ILE A 267 8.56 9.35 16.66
CA ILE A 267 8.92 8.04 16.07
C ILE A 267 10.40 7.72 16.38
N ARG A 268 10.65 6.48 16.76
CA ARG A 268 12.00 5.93 17.04
C ARG A 268 12.11 4.53 16.46
N GLU A 269 13.25 4.25 15.86
CA GLU A 269 13.67 2.93 15.43
C GLU A 269 14.86 2.50 16.31
N HIS A 270 14.83 1.29 16.84
CA HIS A 270 15.89 0.76 17.70
C HIS A 270 16.11 -0.73 17.43
N VAL A 271 17.31 -1.20 17.75
CA VAL A 271 17.68 -2.61 17.61
C VAL A 271 17.41 -3.30 18.95
N GLU A 272 16.59 -4.33 18.91
CA GLU A 272 16.33 -5.20 20.06
C GLU A 272 17.31 -6.39 20.04
N PRO A 273 17.89 -6.79 21.19
CA PRO A 273 18.70 -8.00 21.28
C PRO A 273 17.83 -9.25 21.06
N TRP A 274 18.30 -10.16 20.20
CA TRP A 274 17.60 -11.39 19.82
C TRP A 274 18.33 -12.68 20.23
#